data_AF-A0A3M1U5B7-F1
#
_entry.id   AF-A0A3M1U5B7-F1
#
_cell.length_a   1.000
_cell.length_b   1.000
_cell.length_c   1.000
_cell.angle_alpha   90.00
_cell.angle_beta   90.00
_cell.angle_gamma   90.00
#
_symmetry.space_group_name_H-M   'P 1'
#
loop_
_entity.id
_entity.type
_entity.pdbx_description
1 polymer ?
#
loop_
_entity_poly.entity_id
_entity_poly.type
_entity_poly.pdbx_seq_one_letter_code
_entity_poly.pdbx_strand_id
1 'polypeptide(L)'
;MMVDLRGHVLHDDKAAEGARGAVCMLSDDVRIPSSAYVLVTTGKGTNGWARCSDGSPVYQVFLGLAGSLWLGAGTVHLAAPSHKKNVCLPESASALSPAPEG
;
A
#
# COMPACT_ATOMS: atom_id res chain seq x y z
N MET A 1 6.15 2.15 -21.79
CA MET A 1 5.41 3.07 -20.88
C MET A 1 5.88 2.78 -19.47
N MET A 2 5.99 3.77 -18.59
CA MET A 2 6.47 3.57 -17.22
C MET A 2 5.40 4.08 -16.26
N VAL A 3 5.14 3.33 -15.19
CA VAL A 3 4.16 3.71 -14.18
C VAL A 3 4.92 4.27 -12.99
N ASP A 4 4.63 5.53 -12.66
CA ASP A 4 5.08 6.14 -11.42
C ASP A 4 4.14 5.72 -10.29
N LEU A 5 4.70 5.02 -9.30
CA LEU A 5 3.94 4.54 -8.14
C LEU A 5 3.94 5.54 -6.98
N ARG A 6 4.54 6.72 -7.17
CA ARG A 6 4.51 7.80 -6.19
C ARG A 6 3.09 8.09 -5.72
N GLY A 7 2.90 8.18 -4.40
CA GLY A 7 1.60 8.42 -3.79
C GLY A 7 0.57 7.29 -3.94
N HIS A 8 0.96 6.13 -4.48
CA HIS A 8 0.08 4.97 -4.55
C HIS A 8 0.18 4.15 -3.26
N VAL A 9 -0.96 3.64 -2.84
CA VAL A 9 -1.10 2.85 -1.63
C VAL A 9 -1.74 1.53 -2.00
N LEU A 10 -1.12 0.44 -1.57
CA LEU A 10 -1.75 -0.87 -1.59
C LEU A 10 -2.43 -1.07 -0.25
N HIS A 11 -3.69 -1.46 -0.27
CA HIS A 11 -4.42 -1.77 0.94
C HIS A 11 -5.36 -2.96 0.69
N ASP A 12 -5.72 -3.66 1.76
CA ASP A 12 -6.79 -4.65 1.67
C ASP A 12 -8.17 -3.98 1.69
N ASP A 13 -9.20 -4.74 1.34
CA ASP A 13 -10.58 -4.23 1.30
C ASP A 13 -11.05 -3.79 2.69
N LYS A 14 -10.59 -4.46 3.75
CA LYS A 14 -10.91 -4.07 5.13
C LYS A 14 -10.40 -2.68 5.46
N ALA A 15 -9.19 -2.32 5.04
CA ALA A 15 -8.69 -0.96 5.19
C ALA A 15 -9.51 0.04 4.36
N ALA A 16 -10.00 -0.36 3.17
CA ALA A 16 -10.85 0.48 2.33
C ALA A 16 -12.19 0.83 3.00
N GLU A 17 -12.73 -0.11 3.77
CA GLU A 17 -13.99 0.03 4.52
C GLU A 17 -13.81 0.76 5.87
N GLY A 18 -12.60 1.22 6.19
CA GLY A 18 -12.29 1.94 7.44
C GLY A 18 -12.05 1.02 8.64
N ALA A 19 -11.93 -0.30 8.44
CA ALA A 19 -11.51 -1.22 9.48
C ALA A 19 -9.98 -1.28 9.61
N ARG A 20 -9.48 -1.91 10.68
CA ARG A 20 -8.04 -2.25 10.78
C ARG A 20 -7.69 -3.26 9.68
N GLY A 21 -7.06 -2.76 8.62
CA GLY A 21 -6.55 -3.55 7.51
C GLY A 21 -5.07 -3.27 7.24
N ALA A 22 -4.51 -3.93 6.24
CA ALA A 22 -3.13 -3.64 5.83
C ALA A 22 -3.09 -2.47 4.88
N VAL A 23 -2.08 -1.64 5.07
CA VAL A 23 -1.77 -0.51 4.21
C VAL A 23 -0.25 -0.51 3.97
N CYS A 24 0.16 -0.52 2.72
CA CYS A 24 1.54 -0.38 2.29
C CYS A 24 1.65 0.82 1.36
N MET A 25 2.36 1.85 1.81
CA MET A 25 2.73 2.98 0.96
C MET A 25 3.90 2.57 0.07
N LEU A 26 3.77 2.79 -1.23
CA LEU A 26 4.86 2.57 -2.18
C LEU A 26 5.75 3.82 -2.17
N SER A 27 7.07 3.63 -2.20
CA SER A 27 8.01 4.75 -2.14
C SER A 27 7.91 5.62 -3.39
N ASP A 28 8.06 6.93 -3.20
CA ASP A 28 7.99 7.97 -4.24
C ASP A 28 9.03 7.80 -5.36
N ASP A 29 10.09 7.04 -5.10
CA ASP A 29 11.19 6.81 -6.05
C ASP A 29 11.00 5.56 -6.92
N VAL A 30 9.92 4.80 -6.71
CA VAL A 30 9.70 3.52 -7.39
C VAL A 30 9.00 3.75 -8.72
N ARG A 31 9.74 3.49 -9.81
CA ARG A 31 9.21 3.50 -11.17
C ARG A 31 9.17 2.11 -11.75
N ILE A 32 7.98 1.61 -12.09
CA ILE A 32 7.81 0.28 -12.67
C ILE A 32 7.80 0.40 -14.20
N PRO A 33 8.76 -0.21 -14.92
CA PRO A 33 8.71 -0.27 -16.37
C PRO A 33 7.57 -1.20 -16.82
N SER A 34 7.00 -0.96 -18.00
CA SER A 34 5.91 -1.78 -18.56
C SER A 34 6.26 -3.27 -18.75
N SER A 35 7.54 -3.63 -18.70
CA SER A 35 8.03 -5.00 -18.78
C SER A 35 8.24 -5.68 -17.42
N ALA A 36 8.00 -4.97 -16.31
CA ALA A 36 8.17 -5.51 -14.97
C ALA A 36 6.84 -5.91 -14.34
N TYR A 37 6.91 -6.90 -13.45
CA TYR A 37 5.80 -7.32 -12.63
C TYR A 37 5.89 -6.71 -11.22
N VAL A 38 4.76 -6.63 -10.53
CA VAL A 38 4.71 -6.31 -9.10
C VAL A 38 4.20 -7.53 -8.36
N LEU A 39 4.97 -8.02 -7.39
CA LEU A 39 4.61 -9.16 -6.56
C LEU A 39 4.22 -8.69 -5.17
N VAL A 40 2.94 -8.84 -4.83
CA VAL A 40 2.43 -8.50 -3.49
C VAL A 40 2.42 -9.74 -2.62
N THR A 41 3.14 -9.70 -1.50
CA THR A 41 3.35 -10.81 -0.60
C THR A 41 2.78 -10.51 0.78
N THR A 42 2.05 -11.49 1.33
CA THR A 42 1.64 -11.48 2.74
C THR A 42 2.82 -11.87 3.61
N GLY A 43 3.14 -11.06 4.61
CA GLY A 43 4.26 -11.31 5.50
C GLY A 43 5.10 -10.06 5.73
N LYS A 44 6.14 -10.22 6.54
CA LYS A 44 7.13 -9.18 6.80
C LYS A 44 8.26 -9.29 5.80
N GLY A 45 8.76 -8.15 5.36
CA GLY A 45 9.90 -8.05 4.44
C GLY A 45 10.14 -6.61 4.05
N THR A 46 11.12 -6.41 3.17
CA THR A 46 11.50 -5.09 2.66
C THR A 46 11.09 -5.00 1.20
N ASN A 47 10.37 -3.93 0.84
CA ASN A 47 9.98 -3.69 -0.54
C ASN A 47 11.22 -3.42 -1.40
N GLY A 48 11.27 -3.99 -2.60
CA GLY A 48 12.45 -3.85 -3.43
C GLY A 48 12.41 -4.59 -4.76
N TRP A 49 13.44 -4.35 -5.57
CA TRP A 49 13.61 -5.03 -6.84
C TRP A 49 14.20 -6.42 -6.66
N ALA A 50 13.63 -7.38 -7.36
CA ALA A 50 14.10 -8.75 -7.48
C ALA A 50 14.00 -9.22 -8.94
N ARG A 51 14.41 -10.47 -9.18
CA ARG A 51 14.29 -11.13 -10.48
C ARG A 51 13.58 -12.46 -10.34
N CYS A 52 12.69 -12.74 -11.28
CA CYS A 52 12.11 -14.05 -11.47
C CYS A 52 13.17 -15.03 -12.03
N SER A 53 12.88 -16.33 -11.98
CA SER A 53 13.78 -17.38 -12.49
C SER A 53 14.06 -17.29 -13.98
N ASP A 54 13.14 -16.68 -14.74
CA ASP A 54 13.25 -16.38 -16.17
C ASP A 54 14.06 -15.08 -16.46
N GLY A 55 14.54 -14.39 -15.41
CA GLY A 55 15.27 -13.13 -15.52
C GLY A 55 14.39 -11.87 -15.59
N SER A 56 13.06 -12.02 -15.61
CA SER A 56 12.13 -10.90 -15.65
C SER A 56 12.24 -10.05 -14.36
N PRO A 57 12.26 -8.70 -14.47
CA PRO A 57 12.29 -7.84 -13.29
C PRO A 57 10.96 -7.87 -12.56
N VAL A 58 11.01 -7.99 -11.24
CA VAL A 58 9.83 -7.94 -10.37
C VAL A 58 10.07 -7.01 -9.20
N TYR A 59 9.11 -6.13 -8.90
CA TYR A 59 9.12 -5.32 -7.68
C TYR A 59 8.30 -6.02 -6.60
N GLN A 60 8.97 -6.46 -5.55
CA GLN A 60 8.34 -7.19 -4.45
C GLN A 60 7.84 -6.21 -3.38
N VAL A 61 6.62 -6.42 -2.91
CA VAL A 61 5.97 -5.62 -1.89
C VAL A 61 5.46 -6.51 -0.77
N PHE A 62 5.79 -6.17 0.48
CA PHE A 62 5.38 -6.89 1.68
C PHE A 62 4.38 -6.06 2.47
N LEU A 63 3.18 -6.61 2.70
CA LEU A 63 2.11 -5.87 3.39
C LEU A 63 2.16 -5.96 4.92
N GLY A 64 3.10 -6.72 5.50
CA GLY A 64 3.21 -6.90 6.96
C GLY A 64 2.10 -7.77 7.58
N LEU A 65 1.22 -8.36 6.77
CA LEU A 65 0.13 -9.21 7.23
C LEU A 65 0.60 -10.61 7.64
N ALA A 66 0.02 -11.15 8.72
CA ALA A 66 0.22 -12.54 9.12
C ALA A 66 -0.71 -13.51 8.38
N GLY A 67 -1.82 -13.03 7.80
CA GLY A 67 -2.79 -13.83 7.07
C GLY A 67 -2.72 -13.62 5.55
N SER A 68 -3.22 -14.59 4.78
CA SER A 68 -3.31 -14.47 3.32
C SER A 68 -4.27 -13.35 2.91
N LEU A 69 -3.85 -12.52 1.96
CA LEU A 69 -4.61 -11.43 1.37
C LEU A 69 -5.92 -11.92 0.73
N TRP A 70 -5.85 -13.10 0.14
CA TRP A 70 -6.88 -13.64 -0.75
C TRP A 70 -7.49 -14.92 -0.19
N LEU A 71 -7.41 -15.15 1.13
CA LEU A 71 -7.94 -16.38 1.73
C LEU A 71 -9.46 -16.46 1.48
N GLY A 72 -9.89 -17.37 0.62
CA GLY A 72 -11.29 -17.52 0.22
C GLY A 72 -11.77 -16.52 -0.85
N ALA A 73 -10.89 -15.65 -1.37
CA ALA A 73 -11.20 -14.87 -2.56
C ALA A 73 -11.20 -15.81 -3.77
N GLY A 74 -12.29 -15.78 -4.54
CA GLY A 74 -12.36 -16.46 -5.83
C GLY A 74 -11.48 -15.75 -6.87
N THR A 75 -12.06 -15.40 -8.01
CA THR A 75 -11.36 -14.61 -9.03
C THR A 75 -10.98 -13.23 -8.48
N VAL A 76 -9.67 -12.92 -8.52
CA VAL A 76 -9.16 -11.58 -8.20
C VAL A 76 -9.37 -10.69 -9.43
N HIS A 77 -10.21 -9.67 -9.29
CA HIS A 77 -10.41 -8.66 -10.34
C HIS A 77 -9.46 -7.49 -10.10
N LEU A 78 -8.58 -7.23 -11.07
CA LEU A 78 -7.81 -5.98 -11.11
C LEU A 78 -8.77 -4.84 -11.42
N ALA A 79 -9.12 -4.04 -10.41
CA ALA A 79 -9.78 -2.77 -10.64
C ALA A 79 -8.85 -1.84 -11.43
N ALA A 80 -9.42 -1.09 -12.38
CA ALA A 80 -8.67 -0.05 -13.07
C ALA A 80 -8.10 0.94 -12.04
N PRO A 81 -6.91 1.54 -12.30
CA PRO A 81 -6.33 2.53 -11.40
C PRO A 81 -7.35 3.60 -11.04
N SER A 82 -7.72 3.69 -9.75
CA SER A 82 -8.67 4.69 -9.27
C SER A 82 -7.93 5.77 -8.48
N HIS A 83 -7.96 7.01 -8.96
CA HIS A 83 -7.47 8.15 -8.19
C HIS A 83 -8.55 8.62 -7.21
N LYS A 84 -8.42 8.25 -5.93
CA LYS A 84 -9.22 8.87 -4.87
C LYS A 84 -8.42 10.00 -4.23
N LYS A 85 -8.98 11.21 -4.21
CA LYS A 85 -8.46 12.30 -3.37
C LYS A 85 -8.76 11.94 -1.91
N ASN A 86 -7.81 11.36 -1.20
CA ASN A 86 -7.89 11.30 0.25
C ASN A 86 -7.67 12.72 0.78
N VAL A 87 -8.76 13.37 1.20
CA VAL A 87 -8.68 14.57 2.00
C VAL A 87 -8.17 14.13 3.37
N CYS A 88 -6.86 14.27 3.60
CA CYS A 88 -6.34 14.25 4.97
C CYS A 88 -6.94 15.43 5.70
N LEU A 89 -8.00 15.19 6.48
CA LEU A 89 -8.44 16.15 7.48
C LEU A 89 -7.33 16.25 8.53
N PRO A 90 -6.84 17.45 8.86
CA PRO A 90 -5.85 17.60 9.90
C PRO A 90 -6.48 17.19 11.25
N GLU A 91 -6.04 16.07 11.80
CA GLU A 91 -6.30 15.72 13.19
C GLU A 91 -5.43 16.63 14.07
N SER A 92 -5.90 17.83 14.38
CA SER A 92 -5.34 18.68 15.45
C SER A 92 -6.32 19.78 15.86
N ALA A 93 -7.17 19.47 16.84
CA ALA A 93 -7.60 20.42 17.86
C ALA A 93 -8.19 19.69 19.09
N SER A 94 -7.52 18.65 19.60
CA SER A 94 -7.79 18.18 20.97
C SER A 94 -7.01 19.07 21.95
N ALA A 95 -7.70 20.13 22.38
CA ALA A 95 -7.56 20.89 23.62
C ALA A 95 -6.24 20.73 24.41
N LEU A 96 -5.37 21.74 24.29
CA LEU A 96 -4.43 22.08 25.34
C LEU A 96 -5.20 22.92 26.38
N SER A 97 -5.61 22.31 27.49
CA SER A 97 -6.17 23.06 28.63
C SER A 97 -5.12 24.02 29.19
N PRO A 98 -5.46 25.29 29.46
CA PRO A 98 -4.55 26.20 30.17
C PRO A 98 -4.41 25.78 31.64
N ALA A 99 -3.18 25.81 32.14
CA ALA A 99 -2.85 25.60 33.55
C ALA A 99 -3.44 26.73 34.42
N PRO A 100 -3.84 26.45 35.68
CA PRO A 100 -4.27 27.49 36.59
C PRO A 100 -3.05 28.27 37.11
N GLU A 101 -3.05 29.58 36.92
CA GLU A 101 -2.15 30.48 37.63
C GLU A 101 -2.59 30.58 39.10
N GLY A 102 -1.64 30.37 40.01
CA GLY A 102 -1.73 30.59 41.44
C GLY A 102 -0.34 30.89 41.98
#